data_AF-A0A382TF53-F1
#
_entry.id   AF-A0A382TF53-F1
#
_cell.length_a   1.000
_cell.length_b   1.000
_cell.length_c   1.000
_cell.angle_alpha   90.00
_cell.angle_beta   90.00
_cell.angle_gamma   90.00
#
_symmetry.space_group_name_H-M   'P 1'
#
loop_
_entity.id
_entity.type
_entity.pdbx_description
1 polymer ?
#
loop_
_entity_poly.entity_id
_entity_poly.type
_entity_poly.pdbx_seq_one_letter_code
_entity_poly.pdbx_strand_id
1 'polypeptide(L)'
;MAKYLKTFCLIFIISNFLICDPYKQLDIDFLKNPNKENIKKNKIANKKPKNSLPKYSDTIKDYNKIFGLWDFYYNEDKNKLLLSLEPKHFESEYMINITRQSGDAYYYGSSAMLNEFPFIFKQVGENIQMIHVNVLFRADKDKSIAKAVENDFSNSIIATTKIISLENDSTKAILVDANKLFIRDISYISQRAKGRYVFDSKNSSLIDIGSFKNNIELEISAYYKS
;
A
#
# COMPACT_ATOMS: atom_id res chain seq x y z
N MET A 1 8.56 33.29 51.09
CA MET A 1 8.44 33.07 49.64
C MET A 1 9.54 33.74 48.79
N ALA A 2 10.11 34.88 49.17
CA ALA A 2 11.11 35.60 48.35
C ALA A 2 12.52 34.96 48.25
N LYS A 3 12.89 34.06 49.19
CA LYS A 3 14.26 33.48 49.25
C LYS A 3 14.53 32.43 48.18
N TYR A 4 13.49 31.75 47.70
CA TYR A 4 13.61 30.71 46.65
C TYR A 4 13.43 31.26 45.23
N LEU A 5 12.80 32.43 45.08
CA LEU A 5 12.56 33.06 43.78
C LEU A 5 13.88 33.50 43.12
N LYS A 6 14.82 34.06 43.90
CA LYS A 6 16.15 34.45 43.40
C LYS A 6 16.98 33.25 42.97
N THR A 7 16.91 32.14 43.70
CA THR A 7 17.61 30.90 43.36
C THR A 7 17.03 30.25 42.10
N PHE A 8 15.71 30.28 41.94
CA PHE A 8 15.03 29.76 40.75
C PHE A 8 15.34 30.59 39.48
N CYS A 9 15.36 31.92 39.59
CA CYS A 9 15.79 32.79 38.49
C CYS A 9 17.26 32.58 38.10
N LEU A 10 18.15 32.33 39.07
CA LEU A 10 19.56 32.09 38.79
C LEU A 10 19.77 30.78 38.01
N ILE A 11 19.04 29.71 38.38
CA ILE A 11 19.12 28.41 37.69
C ILE A 11 18.58 28.52 36.25
N PHE A 12 17.51 29.29 36.03
CA PHE A 12 16.93 29.49 34.69
C PHE A 12 17.82 30.33 33.76
N ILE A 13 18.61 31.26 34.31
CA ILE A 13 19.58 32.04 33.54
C ILE A 13 20.79 31.17 33.17
N ILE A 14 21.29 30.34 34.10
CA ILE A 14 22.45 29.47 33.84
C ILE A 14 22.11 28.37 32.81
N SER A 15 20.88 27.86 32.78
CA SER A 15 20.47 26.83 31.80
C SER A 15 20.33 27.36 30.37
N ASN A 16 20.06 28.66 30.18
CA ASN A 16 19.98 29.28 28.84
C ASN A 16 21.36 29.65 28.27
N PHE A 17 22.41 29.76 29.08
CA PHE A 17 23.75 30.11 28.60
C PHE A 17 24.65 28.91 28.27
N LEU A 18 24.22 27.67 28.59
CA LEU A 18 25.11 26.51 28.48
C LEU A 18 24.90 25.61 27.25
N ILE A 19 23.89 25.80 26.41
CA ILE A 19 23.72 24.95 25.23
C ILE A 19 23.16 25.74 24.04
N CYS A 20 23.93 25.70 22.96
CA CYS A 20 23.69 26.25 21.62
C CYS A 20 24.22 27.68 21.40
N ASP A 21 25.38 27.77 20.77
CA ASP A 21 25.80 28.96 20.03
C ASP A 21 25.16 28.86 18.62
N PRO A 22 24.06 29.59 18.34
CA PRO A 22 23.37 29.51 17.05
C PRO A 22 24.19 30.09 15.89
N TYR A 23 25.38 30.63 16.17
CA TYR A 23 26.29 31.22 15.17
C TYR A 23 27.49 30.33 14.84
N LYS A 24 27.58 29.11 15.39
CA LYS A 24 28.64 28.19 14.97
C LYS A 24 28.38 27.73 13.54
N GLN A 25 29.05 28.37 12.60
CA GLN A 25 28.94 28.11 11.17
C GLN A 25 29.26 26.62 10.89
N LEU A 26 28.46 25.99 10.03
CA LEU A 26 28.69 24.60 9.61
C LEU A 26 30.12 24.48 9.09
N ASP A 27 30.85 23.48 9.60
CA ASP A 27 32.17 23.14 9.08
C ASP A 27 32.01 22.64 7.64
N ILE A 28 32.40 23.48 6.69
CA ILE A 28 32.39 23.22 5.25
C ILE A 28 33.79 22.87 4.72
N ASP A 29 34.77 22.66 5.59
CA ASP A 29 36.14 22.35 5.16
C ASP A 29 36.24 20.98 4.48
N PHE A 30 35.26 20.08 4.72
CA PHE A 30 35.10 18.84 3.96
C PHE A 30 34.82 19.05 2.47
N LEU A 31 34.32 20.22 2.06
CA LEU A 31 34.10 20.57 0.64
C LEU A 31 35.38 21.13 -0.01
N LYS A 32 36.33 21.61 0.78
CA LYS A 32 37.54 22.29 0.28
C LYS A 32 38.71 21.33 0.03
N ASN A 33 38.63 20.09 0.51
CA ASN A 33 39.72 19.12 0.41
C ASN A 33 39.24 17.84 -0.30
N PRO A 34 39.50 17.68 -1.62
CA PRO A 34 39.11 16.47 -2.36
C PRO A 34 40.09 15.30 -2.12
N ASN A 35 40.77 15.30 -0.96
CA ASN A 35 41.68 14.23 -0.60
C ASN A 35 40.88 13.07 -0.01
N LYS A 36 40.66 12.06 -0.88
CA LYS A 36 40.22 10.71 -0.56
C LYS A 36 40.87 10.25 0.76
N GLU A 37 40.12 10.30 1.84
CA GLU A 37 40.32 9.34 2.91
C GLU A 37 40.11 7.96 2.28
N ASN A 38 41.18 7.18 2.22
CA ASN A 38 41.14 5.79 1.82
C ASN A 38 40.30 5.04 2.86
N ILE A 39 38.98 5.01 2.65
CA ILE A 39 38.10 4.01 3.22
C ILE A 39 38.70 2.68 2.79
N LYS A 40 39.42 2.02 3.71
CA LYS A 40 39.88 0.65 3.52
C LYS A 40 38.64 -0.14 3.10
N LYS A 41 38.59 -0.54 1.83
CA LYS A 41 37.63 -1.50 1.33
C LYS A 41 37.88 -2.78 2.12
N ASN A 42 37.20 -2.92 3.25
CA ASN A 42 36.95 -4.22 3.84
C ASN A 42 36.39 -5.05 2.70
N LYS A 43 37.14 -6.09 2.30
CA LYS A 43 36.67 -7.09 1.35
C LYS A 43 35.27 -7.47 1.80
N ILE A 44 34.27 -7.00 1.07
CA ILE A 44 32.91 -7.48 1.19
C ILE A 44 33.04 -8.94 0.80
N ALA A 45 33.19 -9.80 1.81
CA ALA A 45 32.95 -11.22 1.64
C ALA A 45 31.57 -11.29 1.00
N ASN A 46 31.51 -11.81 -0.23
CA ASN A 46 30.27 -12.00 -0.98
C ASN A 46 29.33 -12.87 -0.16
N LYS A 47 28.59 -12.26 0.77
CA LYS A 47 27.34 -12.79 1.27
C LYS A 47 26.40 -12.71 0.09
N LYS A 48 26.13 -13.86 -0.53
CA LYS A 48 25.03 -14.06 -1.48
C LYS A 48 23.80 -13.30 -0.97
N PRO A 49 23.10 -12.50 -1.80
CA PRO A 49 21.88 -11.83 -1.38
C PRO A 49 20.89 -12.90 -0.92
N LYS A 50 20.49 -12.79 0.35
CA LYS A 50 19.64 -13.75 1.05
C LYS A 50 18.18 -13.44 0.75
N ASN A 51 17.75 -13.67 -0.50
CA ASN A 51 16.39 -14.04 -0.93
C ASN A 51 16.24 -13.79 -2.45
N SER A 52 16.56 -14.78 -3.26
CA SER A 52 15.99 -14.84 -4.62
C SER A 52 14.52 -15.23 -4.48
N LEU A 53 13.61 -14.42 -5.02
CA LEU A 53 12.19 -14.80 -5.15
C LEU A 53 12.08 -16.17 -5.85
N PRO A 54 11.08 -16.99 -5.52
CA PRO A 54 10.84 -18.25 -6.22
C PRO A 54 10.49 -17.99 -7.69
N LYS A 55 10.71 -18.99 -8.55
CA LYS A 55 10.28 -18.92 -9.94
C LYS A 55 8.76 -18.82 -10.02
N TYR A 56 8.25 -18.08 -10.99
CA TYR A 56 6.82 -17.94 -11.26
C TYR A 56 6.09 -19.29 -11.28
N SER A 57 6.62 -20.24 -12.06
CA SER A 57 6.04 -21.58 -12.23
C SER A 57 6.01 -22.39 -10.94
N ASP A 58 6.98 -22.20 -10.05
CA ASP A 58 7.08 -22.95 -8.80
C ASP A 58 6.03 -22.46 -7.79
N THR A 59 5.72 -21.16 -7.79
CA THR A 59 4.74 -20.55 -6.88
C THR A 59 3.30 -20.99 -7.17
N ILE A 60 2.99 -21.32 -8.42
CA ILE A 60 1.61 -21.64 -8.87
C ILE A 60 1.30 -23.14 -8.98
N LYS A 61 2.24 -24.04 -8.69
CA LYS A 61 2.06 -25.49 -8.95
C LYS A 61 0.82 -26.10 -8.31
N ASP A 62 0.50 -25.66 -7.10
CA ASP A 62 -0.62 -26.18 -6.30
C ASP A 62 -1.88 -25.30 -6.40
N TYR A 63 -2.00 -24.48 -7.45
CA TYR A 63 -3.11 -23.54 -7.61
C TYR A 63 -3.88 -23.83 -8.89
N ASN A 64 -5.20 -23.72 -8.79
CA ASN A 64 -6.10 -23.76 -9.93
C ASN A 64 -6.06 -22.42 -10.66
N LYS A 65 -5.75 -22.45 -11.95
CA LYS A 65 -5.69 -21.25 -12.79
C LYS A 65 -7.10 -20.84 -13.22
N ILE A 66 -7.42 -19.55 -13.06
CA ILE A 66 -8.66 -18.92 -13.53
C ILE A 66 -8.26 -17.85 -14.54
N PHE A 67 -8.67 -18.01 -15.80
CA PHE A 67 -8.28 -17.13 -16.91
C PHE A 67 -9.36 -16.07 -17.15
N GLY A 68 -8.95 -14.84 -17.46
CA GLY A 68 -9.89 -13.78 -17.84
C GLY A 68 -9.21 -12.43 -18.03
N LEU A 69 -9.88 -11.35 -17.62
CA LEU A 69 -9.34 -9.99 -17.64
C LEU A 69 -8.02 -9.92 -16.88
N TRP A 70 -7.99 -10.54 -15.70
CA TRP A 70 -6.76 -10.89 -15.02
C TRP A 70 -6.72 -12.39 -14.78
N ASP A 71 -5.52 -12.95 -14.91
CA ASP A 71 -5.26 -14.33 -14.55
C ASP A 71 -5.09 -14.44 -13.04
N PHE A 72 -5.92 -15.28 -12.42
CA PHE A 72 -5.80 -15.66 -11.02
C PHE A 72 -5.32 -17.09 -10.87
N TYR A 73 -4.71 -17.36 -9.73
CA TYR A 73 -4.37 -18.69 -9.27
C TYR A 73 -4.94 -18.87 -7.87
N TYR A 74 -5.87 -19.79 -7.70
CA TYR A 74 -6.57 -20.00 -6.45
C TYR A 74 -6.26 -21.37 -5.84
N ASN A 75 -5.99 -21.39 -4.54
CA ASN A 75 -5.87 -22.60 -3.75
C ASN A 75 -6.95 -22.55 -2.66
N GLU A 76 -7.99 -23.38 -2.84
CA GLU A 76 -9.17 -23.45 -1.96
C GLU A 76 -8.80 -23.91 -0.55
N ASP A 77 -7.98 -24.95 -0.41
CA ASP A 77 -7.55 -25.50 0.89
C ASP A 77 -6.87 -24.46 1.79
N LYS A 78 -6.11 -23.56 1.16
CA LYS A 78 -5.38 -22.47 1.84
C LYS A 78 -6.14 -21.15 1.83
N ASN A 79 -7.32 -21.09 1.18
CA ASN A 79 -8.06 -19.86 0.89
C ASN A 79 -7.13 -18.74 0.41
N LYS A 80 -6.29 -19.05 -0.59
CA LYS A 80 -5.23 -18.16 -1.06
C LYS A 80 -5.39 -17.87 -2.54
N LEU A 81 -5.59 -16.61 -2.87
CA LEU A 81 -5.68 -16.10 -4.23
C LEU A 81 -4.40 -15.35 -4.60
N LEU A 82 -3.78 -15.76 -5.68
CA LEU A 82 -2.70 -15.03 -6.32
C LEU A 82 -3.23 -14.35 -7.57
N LEU A 83 -2.72 -13.16 -7.84
CA LEU A 83 -3.01 -12.38 -9.02
C LEU A 83 -1.75 -12.30 -9.89
N SER A 84 -1.91 -12.59 -11.18
CA SER A 84 -0.88 -12.40 -12.20
C SER A 84 -1.03 -11.02 -12.84
N LEU A 85 -0.01 -10.19 -12.68
CA LEU A 85 0.04 -8.84 -13.27
C LEU A 85 1.08 -8.79 -14.38
N GLU A 86 0.63 -8.64 -15.62
CA GLU A 86 1.48 -8.31 -16.77
C GLU A 86 1.85 -6.82 -16.77
N PRO A 87 2.94 -6.41 -17.46
CA PRO A 87 3.31 -5.00 -17.60
C PRO A 87 2.16 -4.10 -18.08
N LYS A 88 1.29 -4.62 -18.96
CA LYS A 88 0.12 -3.88 -19.49
C LYS A 88 -0.95 -3.55 -18.44
N HIS A 89 -0.98 -4.26 -17.29
CA HIS A 89 -1.96 -4.04 -16.23
C HIS A 89 -1.60 -2.85 -15.32
N PHE A 90 -0.35 -2.40 -15.35
CA PHE A 90 0.08 -1.24 -14.56
C PHE A 90 -0.33 0.07 -15.23
N GLU A 91 -0.71 1.05 -14.41
CA GLU A 91 -1.22 2.36 -14.83
C GLU A 91 -2.45 2.32 -15.76
N SER A 92 -3.02 1.13 -15.99
CA SER A 92 -4.32 0.93 -16.61
C SER A 92 -5.44 1.26 -15.63
N GLU A 93 -6.46 1.95 -16.12
CA GLU A 93 -7.64 2.33 -15.35
C GLU A 93 -8.64 1.18 -15.29
N TYR A 94 -9.05 0.83 -14.07
CA TYR A 94 -10.09 -0.14 -13.78
C TYR A 94 -11.18 0.53 -12.96
N MET A 95 -12.39 -0.02 -12.99
CA MET A 95 -13.49 0.41 -12.14
C MET A 95 -13.83 -0.72 -11.18
N ILE A 96 -13.98 -0.40 -9.90
CA ILE A 96 -14.58 -1.33 -8.94
C ILE A 96 -16.01 -0.89 -8.64
N ASN A 97 -16.93 -1.84 -8.62
CA ASN A 97 -18.28 -1.67 -8.09
C ASN A 97 -18.46 -2.65 -6.94
N ILE A 98 -18.95 -2.16 -5.81
CA ILE A 98 -19.09 -2.96 -4.59
C ILE A 98 -20.57 -3.08 -4.28
N THR A 99 -21.04 -4.31 -4.15
CA THR A 99 -22.38 -4.63 -3.67
C THR A 99 -22.29 -5.47 -2.40
N ARG A 100 -23.39 -5.49 -1.65
CA ARG A 100 -23.53 -6.30 -0.45
C ARG A 100 -24.64 -7.31 -0.66
N GLN A 101 -24.30 -8.59 -0.57
CA GLN A 101 -25.28 -9.67 -0.74
C GLN A 101 -26.10 -9.92 0.53
N SER A 102 -25.48 -9.92 1.71
CA SER A 102 -26.16 -10.16 2.99
C SER A 102 -26.40 -8.86 3.77
N GLY A 103 -27.57 -8.75 4.40
CA GLY A 103 -27.86 -7.64 5.32
C GLY A 103 -26.95 -7.68 6.55
N ASP A 104 -26.70 -6.52 7.16
CA ASP A 104 -25.85 -6.40 8.35
C ASP A 104 -26.65 -6.33 9.67
N ALA A 105 -27.97 -6.53 9.58
CA ALA A 105 -28.93 -6.34 10.67
C ALA A 105 -28.81 -4.97 11.37
N TYR A 106 -28.30 -3.96 10.66
CA TYR A 106 -28.07 -2.62 11.18
C TYR A 106 -28.52 -1.55 10.17
N TYR A 107 -27.68 -1.21 9.19
CA TYR A 107 -27.93 -0.10 8.27
C TYR A 107 -28.33 -0.58 6.87
N TYR A 108 -27.87 -1.76 6.46
CA TYR A 108 -28.07 -2.27 5.10
C TYR A 108 -28.85 -3.57 5.10
N GLY A 109 -29.86 -3.62 4.22
CA GLY A 109 -30.49 -4.86 3.80
C GLY A 109 -29.60 -5.65 2.84
N SER A 110 -30.10 -6.83 2.46
CA SER A 110 -29.53 -7.61 1.36
C SER A 110 -29.59 -6.83 0.04
N SER A 111 -28.62 -7.07 -0.84
CA SER A 111 -28.52 -6.46 -2.18
C SER A 111 -28.32 -4.94 -2.21
N ALA A 112 -27.68 -4.38 -1.19
CA ALA A 112 -27.36 -2.95 -1.17
C ALA A 112 -26.19 -2.62 -2.12
N MET A 113 -26.36 -1.61 -2.97
CA MET A 113 -25.24 -1.00 -3.70
C MET A 113 -24.41 -0.14 -2.73
N LEU A 114 -23.09 -0.24 -2.82
CA LEU A 114 -22.16 0.49 -1.96
C LEU A 114 -21.34 1.47 -2.82
N ASN A 115 -20.04 1.55 -2.55
CA ASN A 115 -19.17 2.48 -3.26
C ASN A 115 -18.74 1.89 -4.61
N GLU A 116 -18.48 2.80 -5.55
CA GLU A 116 -17.78 2.51 -6.79
C GLU A 116 -16.71 3.57 -7.00
N PHE A 117 -15.59 3.17 -7.59
CA PHE A 117 -14.51 4.11 -7.87
C PHE A 117 -13.49 3.57 -8.88
N PRO A 118 -12.85 4.45 -9.66
CA PRO A 118 -11.75 4.06 -10.52
C PRO A 118 -10.48 3.81 -9.70
N PHE A 119 -9.67 2.86 -10.15
CA PHE A 119 -8.38 2.58 -9.55
C PHE A 119 -7.36 2.12 -10.58
N ILE A 120 -6.09 2.19 -10.21
CA ILE A 120 -4.96 1.68 -10.98
C ILE A 120 -4.05 0.81 -10.10
N PHE A 121 -3.26 -0.05 -10.73
CA PHE A 121 -2.10 -0.66 -10.10
C PHE A 121 -0.84 0.14 -10.41
N LYS A 122 -0.03 0.40 -9.38
CA LYS A 122 1.27 1.05 -9.52
C LYS A 122 2.34 0.24 -8.81
N GLN A 123 3.44 -0.06 -9.51
CA GLN A 123 4.60 -0.69 -8.91
C GLN A 123 5.54 0.37 -8.31
N VAL A 124 5.94 0.18 -7.05
CA VAL A 124 6.93 1.00 -6.35
C VAL A 124 7.93 0.07 -5.69
N GLY A 125 9.06 -0.16 -6.36
CA GLY A 125 10.04 -1.17 -5.95
C GLY A 125 9.43 -2.57 -5.96
N GLU A 126 9.47 -3.24 -4.81
CA GLU A 126 8.89 -4.58 -4.60
C GLU A 126 7.40 -4.54 -4.20
N ASN A 127 6.82 -3.35 -4.02
CA ASN A 127 5.43 -3.20 -3.60
C ASN A 127 4.55 -2.88 -4.81
N ILE A 128 3.39 -3.51 -4.86
CA ILE A 128 2.30 -3.16 -5.76
C ILE A 128 1.23 -2.43 -4.97
N GLN A 129 0.94 -1.20 -5.36
CA GLN A 129 -0.10 -0.36 -4.77
C GLN A 129 -1.36 -0.44 -5.62
N MET A 130 -2.50 -0.64 -4.97
CA MET A 130 -3.82 -0.41 -5.56
C MET A 130 -4.23 1.01 -5.16
N ILE A 131 -4.36 1.88 -6.16
CA ILE A 131 -4.55 3.32 -5.97
C ILE A 131 -5.94 3.70 -6.47
N HIS A 132 -6.80 4.16 -5.57
CA HIS A 132 -8.06 4.81 -5.91
C HIS A 132 -7.75 6.18 -6.52
N VAL A 133 -8.17 6.36 -7.77
CA VAL A 133 -8.02 7.61 -8.52
C VAL A 133 -9.08 8.62 -8.05
N ASN A 134 -8.64 9.77 -7.57
CA ASN A 134 -9.51 10.83 -7.11
C ASN A 134 -10.12 11.55 -8.32
N VAL A 135 -11.41 11.33 -8.54
CA VAL A 135 -12.17 11.99 -9.63
C VAL A 135 -13.04 13.16 -9.14
N LEU A 136 -13.05 13.44 -7.83
CA LEU A 136 -13.84 14.52 -7.24
C LEU A 136 -13.25 15.89 -7.60
N PHE A 137 -11.92 15.99 -7.65
CA PHE A 137 -11.22 17.21 -8.00
C PHE A 137 -10.50 17.02 -9.33
N ARG A 138 -11.00 17.70 -10.36
CA ARG A 138 -10.47 17.60 -11.73
C ARG A 138 -10.64 18.92 -12.46
N ALA A 139 -9.76 19.18 -13.41
CA ALA A 139 -9.84 20.33 -14.29
C ALA A 139 -9.45 19.92 -15.71
N ASP A 140 -10.07 20.56 -16.70
CA ASP A 140 -9.71 20.32 -18.09
C ASP A 140 -8.26 20.75 -18.35
N LYS A 141 -7.53 19.93 -19.13
CA LYS A 141 -6.08 20.09 -19.33
C LYS A 141 -5.70 21.43 -19.99
N ASP A 142 -6.62 22.08 -20.69
CA ASP A 142 -6.45 23.39 -21.32
C ASP A 142 -6.58 24.58 -20.33
N LYS A 143 -7.05 24.34 -19.10
CA LYS A 143 -7.24 25.39 -18.10
C LYS A 143 -5.97 25.64 -17.30
N SER A 144 -5.74 26.92 -16.95
CA SER A 144 -4.62 27.35 -16.11
C SER A 144 -4.59 26.67 -14.74
N ILE A 145 -5.76 26.28 -14.21
CA ILE A 145 -5.89 25.64 -12.90
C ILE A 145 -5.50 24.15 -12.90
N ALA A 146 -5.35 23.51 -14.06
CA ALA A 146 -5.12 22.06 -14.16
C ALA A 146 -3.90 21.59 -13.34
N LYS A 147 -2.78 22.33 -13.43
CA LYS A 147 -1.57 22.03 -12.65
C LYS A 147 -1.77 22.19 -11.15
N ALA A 148 -2.57 23.17 -10.72
CA ALA A 148 -2.85 23.36 -9.30
C ALA A 148 -3.67 22.17 -8.76
N VAL A 149 -4.71 21.76 -9.50
CA VAL A 149 -5.52 20.59 -9.15
C VAL A 149 -4.67 19.31 -9.06
N GLU A 150 -3.80 19.07 -10.05
CA GLU A 150 -2.92 17.90 -10.07
C GLU A 150 -1.92 17.88 -8.89
N ASN A 151 -1.44 19.04 -8.46
CA ASN A 151 -0.48 19.15 -7.35
C ASN A 151 -1.14 19.12 -5.97
N ASP A 152 -2.37 19.62 -5.85
CA ASP A 152 -3.04 19.80 -4.55
C ASP A 152 -3.89 18.59 -4.14
N PHE A 153 -4.40 17.82 -5.10
CA PHE A 153 -5.29 16.68 -4.81
C PHE A 153 -4.64 15.35 -5.16
N SER A 154 -4.37 14.55 -4.12
CA SER A 154 -3.76 13.23 -4.28
C SER A 154 -4.77 12.13 -4.52
N ASN A 155 -4.32 11.10 -5.25
CA ASN A 155 -4.96 9.78 -5.26
C ASN A 155 -4.72 9.06 -3.92
N SER A 156 -5.56 8.07 -3.59
CA SER A 156 -5.49 7.34 -2.32
C SER A 156 -5.01 5.90 -2.52
N ILE A 157 -3.98 5.47 -1.78
CA ILE A 157 -3.61 4.05 -1.73
C ILE A 157 -4.66 3.33 -0.88
N ILE A 158 -5.36 2.35 -1.47
CA ILE A 158 -6.40 1.59 -0.78
C ILE A 158 -5.93 0.21 -0.31
N ALA A 159 -4.91 -0.34 -0.98
CA ALA A 159 -4.27 -1.58 -0.57
C ALA A 159 -2.84 -1.63 -1.11
N THR A 160 -2.01 -2.49 -0.51
CA THR A 160 -0.65 -2.75 -0.96
C THR A 160 -0.33 -4.22 -0.77
N THR A 161 0.38 -4.79 -1.73
CA THR A 161 0.88 -6.16 -1.69
C THR A 161 2.33 -6.19 -2.16
N LYS A 162 3.02 -7.31 -1.98
CA LYS A 162 4.40 -7.50 -2.41
C LYS A 162 4.48 -8.47 -3.57
N ILE A 163 5.51 -8.29 -4.39
CA ILE A 163 5.89 -9.26 -5.42
C ILE A 163 6.37 -10.54 -4.72
N ILE A 164 5.80 -11.69 -5.09
CA ILE A 164 6.09 -12.98 -4.46
C ILE A 164 6.78 -13.99 -5.39
N SER A 165 7.03 -13.63 -6.64
CA SER A 165 7.76 -14.46 -7.60
C SER A 165 8.67 -13.63 -8.50
N LEU A 166 9.64 -14.28 -9.13
CA LEU A 166 10.27 -13.77 -10.33
C LEU A 166 9.22 -13.59 -11.44
N GLU A 167 9.55 -12.75 -12.41
CA GLU A 167 8.74 -12.57 -13.62
C GLU A 167 8.58 -13.88 -14.39
N ASN A 168 7.43 -14.04 -15.04
CA ASN A 168 7.22 -15.08 -16.03
C ASN A 168 8.12 -14.84 -17.25
N ASP A 169 8.82 -15.87 -17.71
CA ASP A 169 9.78 -15.73 -18.82
C ASP A 169 9.12 -15.20 -20.11
N SER A 170 7.90 -15.66 -20.40
CA SER A 170 7.17 -15.37 -21.64
C SER A 170 6.36 -14.07 -21.56
N THR A 171 5.57 -13.89 -20.49
CA THR A 171 4.63 -12.75 -20.39
C THR A 171 5.18 -11.57 -19.60
N LYS A 172 6.32 -11.73 -18.92
CA LYS A 172 6.85 -10.78 -17.92
C LYS A 172 5.88 -10.50 -16.78
N ALA A 173 4.90 -11.37 -16.57
CA ALA A 173 3.96 -11.22 -15.48
C ALA A 173 4.61 -11.52 -14.13
N ILE A 174 4.22 -10.78 -13.11
CA ILE A 174 4.60 -11.02 -11.73
C ILE A 174 3.42 -11.59 -10.94
N LEU A 175 3.71 -12.35 -9.88
CA LEU A 175 2.68 -12.80 -8.94
C LEU A 175 2.65 -11.91 -7.71
N VAL A 176 1.44 -11.62 -7.25
CA VAL A 176 1.16 -10.95 -5.99
C VAL A 176 0.08 -11.69 -5.21
N ASP A 177 0.06 -11.49 -3.89
CA ASP A 177 -1.03 -11.97 -3.03
C ASP A 177 -2.25 -11.06 -3.20
N ALA A 178 -3.31 -11.59 -3.81
CA ALA A 178 -4.55 -10.88 -4.10
C ALA A 178 -5.44 -10.74 -2.86
N ASN A 179 -5.32 -11.64 -1.87
CA ASN A 179 -6.06 -11.51 -0.61
C ASN A 179 -5.69 -10.19 0.07
N LYS A 180 -4.43 -9.78 0.01
CA LYS A 180 -3.96 -8.49 0.56
C LYS A 180 -4.56 -7.27 -0.13
N LEU A 181 -5.04 -7.42 -1.36
CA LEU A 181 -5.66 -6.36 -2.13
C LEU A 181 -7.17 -6.28 -1.88
N PHE A 182 -7.83 -7.44 -1.87
CA PHE A 182 -9.29 -7.51 -1.93
C PHE A 182 -9.96 -7.92 -0.60
N ILE A 183 -9.37 -8.80 0.21
CA ILE A 183 -9.93 -9.18 1.52
C ILE A 183 -9.59 -8.10 2.55
N ARG A 184 -10.41 -7.06 2.57
CA ARG A 184 -10.27 -5.89 3.44
C ARG A 184 -11.62 -5.39 3.92
N ASP A 185 -11.61 -4.40 4.82
CA ASP A 185 -12.80 -3.64 5.18
C ASP A 185 -13.24 -2.72 4.02
N ILE A 186 -13.78 -3.32 2.96
CA ILE A 186 -14.17 -2.62 1.73
C ILE A 186 -15.26 -1.57 2.01
N SER A 187 -16.12 -1.84 2.99
CA SER A 187 -17.21 -0.95 3.40
C SER A 187 -16.81 0.01 4.52
N TYR A 188 -15.54 0.10 4.92
CA TYR A 188 -15.09 0.93 6.04
C TYR A 188 -15.97 0.78 7.29
N ILE A 189 -16.50 -0.43 7.55
CA ILE A 189 -17.39 -0.72 8.67
C ILE A 189 -16.67 -0.40 9.98
N SER A 190 -15.40 -0.78 10.12
CA SER A 190 -14.63 -0.48 11.32
C SER A 190 -14.53 1.01 11.60
N GLN A 191 -14.32 1.82 10.55
CA GLN A 191 -14.28 3.27 10.66
C GLN A 191 -15.67 3.86 10.98
N ARG A 192 -16.71 3.44 10.25
CA ARG A 192 -18.09 3.92 10.42
C ARG A 192 -18.67 3.55 11.79
N ALA A 193 -18.31 2.38 12.30
CA ALA A 193 -18.67 1.91 13.62
C ALA A 193 -17.85 2.55 14.76
N LYS A 194 -16.93 3.48 14.43
CA LYS A 194 -16.06 4.18 15.38
C LYS A 194 -15.26 3.22 16.27
N GLY A 195 -14.75 2.14 15.68
CA GLY A 195 -13.94 1.14 16.37
C GLY A 195 -14.71 0.13 17.21
N ARG A 196 -16.05 0.18 17.26
CA ARG A 196 -16.87 -0.89 17.88
C ARG A 196 -16.72 -2.24 17.19
N TYR A 197 -16.31 -2.22 15.93
CA TYR A 197 -16.01 -3.42 15.17
C TYR A 197 -14.64 -3.28 14.54
N VAL A 198 -13.82 -4.32 14.61
CA VAL A 198 -12.49 -4.38 13.98
C VAL A 198 -12.51 -5.48 12.93
N PHE A 199 -12.16 -5.13 11.68
CA PHE A 199 -12.11 -6.08 10.58
C PHE A 199 -11.13 -7.23 10.86
N ASP A 200 -11.63 -8.46 10.72
CA ASP A 200 -10.88 -9.66 10.98
C ASP A 200 -10.44 -10.34 9.68
N SER A 201 -9.33 -9.86 9.13
CA SER A 201 -8.73 -10.42 7.92
C SER A 201 -8.39 -11.91 8.01
N LYS A 202 -8.16 -12.45 9.21
CA LYS A 202 -7.77 -13.87 9.39
C LYS A 202 -8.93 -14.83 9.26
N ASN A 203 -10.12 -14.37 9.66
CA ASN A 203 -11.35 -15.16 9.58
C ASN A 203 -12.20 -14.80 8.35
N SER A 204 -11.81 -13.76 7.61
CA SER A 204 -12.44 -13.41 6.33
C SER A 204 -11.89 -14.26 5.18
N SER A 205 -12.75 -14.58 4.22
CA SER A 205 -12.41 -15.51 3.12
C SER A 205 -13.03 -15.12 1.79
N LEU A 206 -12.46 -15.64 0.71
CA LEU A 206 -13.12 -15.62 -0.59
C LEU A 206 -14.20 -16.71 -0.62
N ILE A 207 -15.34 -16.39 -1.22
CA ILE A 207 -16.46 -17.31 -1.42
C ILE A 207 -16.46 -17.78 -2.86
N ASP A 208 -16.42 -16.83 -3.80
CA ASP A 208 -16.46 -17.10 -5.23
C ASP A 208 -15.51 -16.16 -6.00
N ILE A 209 -14.96 -16.67 -7.11
CA ILE A 209 -13.97 -15.99 -7.94
C ILE A 209 -14.29 -16.26 -9.41
N GLY A 210 -14.64 -15.20 -10.13
CA GLY A 210 -14.84 -15.19 -11.57
C GLY A 210 -13.85 -14.24 -12.25
N SER A 211 -13.23 -14.70 -13.33
CA SER A 211 -12.51 -13.82 -14.26
C SER A 211 -13.08 -14.04 -15.66
N PHE A 212 -13.56 -12.98 -16.27
CA PHE A 212 -14.18 -12.99 -17.59
C PHE A 212 -13.44 -12.05 -18.52
N LYS A 213 -13.78 -12.06 -19.80
CA LYS A 213 -13.09 -11.24 -20.82
C LYS A 213 -13.01 -9.75 -20.45
N ASN A 214 -14.07 -9.19 -19.85
CA ASN A 214 -14.21 -7.75 -19.62
C ASN A 214 -14.37 -7.37 -18.15
N ASN A 215 -14.55 -8.32 -17.23
CA ASN A 215 -14.81 -8.06 -15.82
C ASN A 215 -14.31 -9.21 -14.94
N ILE A 216 -14.23 -8.92 -13.65
CA ILE A 216 -13.85 -9.85 -12.59
C ILE A 216 -14.91 -9.75 -11.51
N GLU A 217 -15.24 -10.88 -10.91
CA GLU A 217 -16.19 -10.99 -9.82
C GLU A 217 -15.48 -11.67 -8.65
N LEU A 218 -15.55 -11.04 -7.48
CA LEU A 218 -14.99 -11.57 -6.24
C LEU A 218 -16.06 -11.45 -5.16
N GLU A 219 -16.49 -12.59 -4.62
CA GLU A 219 -17.36 -12.62 -3.45
C GLU A 219 -16.51 -12.89 -2.19
N ILE A 220 -16.71 -12.10 -1.14
CA ILE A 220 -15.92 -12.15 0.09
C ILE A 220 -16.85 -12.26 1.29
N SER A 221 -16.57 -13.24 2.15
CA SER A 221 -17.11 -13.29 3.50
C SER A 221 -16.26 -12.44 4.42
N ALA A 222 -16.77 -11.27 4.82
CA ALA A 222 -16.07 -10.34 5.70
C ALA A 222 -16.53 -10.51 7.16
N TYR A 223 -15.60 -10.86 8.04
CA TYR A 223 -15.86 -10.98 9.48
C TYR A 223 -15.27 -9.79 10.25
N TYR A 224 -15.91 -9.46 11.36
CA TYR A 224 -15.51 -8.38 12.26
C TYR A 224 -15.56 -8.87 13.71
N LYS A 225 -14.63 -8.41 14.54
CA LYS A 225 -14.65 -8.61 15.99
C LYS A 225 -15.29 -7.42 16.67
N SER A 226 -16.14 -7.67 17.65
CA SER A 226 -16.65 -6.67 18.60
C SER A 226 -15.68 -6.43 19.75
#